data_AF-R7UJX2-F1
#
_entry.id   AF-R7UJX2-F1
#
_cell.length_a   1.000
_cell.length_b   1.000
_cell.length_c   1.000
_cell.angle_alpha   90.00
_cell.angle_beta   90.00
_cell.angle_gamma   90.00
#
_symmetry.space_group_name_H-M   'P 1'
#
loop_
_entity.id
_entity.type
_entity.pdbx_description
1 polymer ?
#
loop_
_entity_poly.entity_id
_entity_poly.type
_entity_poly.pdbx_seq_one_letter_code
_entity_poly.pdbx_strand_id
1 'polypeptide(L)'
;MYELISKYVTKDDADNFSYHNPVLLSLDMITQLGRNPISHDTSRLAWHRSSDRNIMMYQQEVKRRLCLVDVPVEAVECNDFQCMQHAAAISEYYNKVMNVIQTSAKETIPMRKKRNRKQGGMSTWNLSERNLCSGIPCGSNAADLARDGCIDYERLPRAASYKRAVRWVLRNQDKLAAERAWQKN
;
A
#
# COMPACT_ATOMS: atom_id res chain seq x y z
N MET A 1 16.21 18.66 15.48
CA MET A 1 15.57 18.04 14.28
C MET A 1 16.54 17.86 13.12
N TYR A 2 17.59 18.67 12.97
CA TYR A 2 18.60 18.53 11.90
C TYR A 2 19.71 17.48 12.15
N GLU A 3 19.82 16.95 13.37
CA GLU A 3 20.93 16.07 13.78
C GLU A 3 20.84 14.63 13.25
N LEU A 4 19.74 14.24 12.62
CA LEU A 4 19.54 12.90 12.05
C LEU A 4 19.84 12.84 10.55
N ILE A 5 20.17 13.97 9.93
CA ILE A 5 20.45 14.05 8.50
C ILE A 5 21.91 13.67 8.27
N SER A 6 22.13 12.47 7.74
CA SER A 6 23.45 11.94 7.41
C SER A 6 23.99 12.56 6.11
N LYS A 7 23.11 12.75 5.12
CA LYS A 7 23.47 13.37 3.83
C LYS A 7 22.23 13.94 3.13
N TYR A 8 22.39 15.05 2.43
CA TYR A 8 21.40 15.51 1.45
C TYR A 8 22.08 15.90 0.13
N VAL A 9 21.43 15.60 -1.00
CA VAL A 9 21.92 15.95 -2.36
C VAL A 9 20.73 16.28 -3.24
N THR A 10 20.77 17.40 -3.93
CA THR A 10 19.84 17.70 -5.02
C THR A 10 20.37 17.06 -6.30
N LYS A 11 19.55 16.22 -6.94
CA LYS A 11 19.89 15.70 -8.26
C LYS A 11 19.29 16.61 -9.31
N ASP A 12 20.16 17.23 -10.09
CA ASP A 12 19.80 17.97 -11.29
C ASP A 12 20.23 17.12 -12.49
N ASP A 13 19.35 16.21 -12.90
CA ASP A 13 19.57 15.38 -14.08
C ASP A 13 18.97 16.12 -15.29
N ALA A 14 19.72 16.23 -16.38
CA ALA A 14 19.28 16.94 -17.60
C ALA A 14 18.00 16.37 -18.25
N ASP A 15 17.58 15.16 -17.83
CA ASP A 15 16.33 14.50 -18.23
C ASP A 15 15.16 14.77 -17.25
N ASN A 16 15.31 15.71 -16.31
CA ASN A 16 14.24 16.13 -15.40
C ASN A 16 13.30 17.13 -16.10
N PHE A 17 12.15 16.65 -16.58
CA PHE A 17 11.10 17.50 -17.17
C PHE A 17 10.20 18.21 -16.14
N SER A 18 10.55 18.17 -14.85
CA SER A 18 9.86 18.87 -13.77
C SER A 18 10.50 20.23 -13.52
N TYR A 19 9.70 21.24 -13.13
CA TYR A 19 10.22 22.55 -12.67
C TYR A 19 10.86 22.47 -11.27
N HIS A 20 10.91 21.28 -10.66
CA HIS A 20 11.48 21.04 -9.35
C HIS A 20 12.59 19.99 -9.41
N ASN A 21 13.67 20.24 -8.67
CA ASN A 21 14.78 19.30 -8.53
C ASN A 21 14.53 18.35 -7.35
N PRO A 22 14.62 17.03 -7.54
CA PRO A 22 14.46 16.08 -6.45
C PRO A 22 15.60 16.24 -5.43
N VAL A 23 15.22 16.34 -4.16
CA VAL A 23 16.14 16.31 -3.02
C VAL A 23 16.24 14.88 -2.50
N LEU A 24 17.42 14.31 -2.57
CA LEU A 24 17.75 13.02 -1.97
C LEU A 24 18.22 13.25 -0.54
N LEU A 25 17.57 12.60 0.42
CA LEU A 25 17.86 12.73 1.84
C LEU A 25 18.21 11.35 2.43
N SER A 26 19.33 11.27 3.14
CA SER A 26 19.77 10.09 3.89
C SER A 26 19.69 10.40 5.37
N LEU A 27 18.99 9.55 6.12
CA LEU A 27 18.74 9.71 7.55
C LEU A 27 19.29 8.50 8.30
N ASP A 28 20.03 8.76 9.38
CA ASP A 28 20.49 7.71 10.29
C ASP A 28 19.49 7.60 11.45
N MET A 29 18.63 6.59 11.39
CA MET A 29 17.57 6.37 12.39
C MET A 29 17.79 5.08 13.15
N ILE A 30 17.83 5.18 14.48
CA ILE A 30 17.82 4.02 15.36
C ILE A 30 16.38 3.51 15.46
N THR A 31 16.07 2.39 14.81
CA THR A 31 14.75 1.75 14.91
C THR A 31 14.78 0.61 15.91
N GLN A 32 13.91 0.64 16.91
CA GLN A 32 13.61 -0.54 17.72
C GLN A 32 12.50 -1.33 17.03
N LEU A 33 12.85 -2.46 16.40
CA LEU A 33 11.83 -3.40 15.93
C LEU A 33 11.23 -4.11 17.15
N GLY A 34 10.04 -3.69 17.55
CA GLY A 34 9.20 -4.52 18.41
C GLY A 34 8.96 -5.85 17.71
N ARG A 35 9.54 -6.94 18.24
CA ARG A 35 9.27 -8.32 17.78
C ARG A 35 7.87 -8.72 18.23
N ASN A 36 6.85 -8.09 17.67
CA ASN A 36 5.54 -8.71 17.64
C ASN A 36 5.60 -9.75 16.53
N PRO A 37 5.52 -11.06 16.84
CA PRO A 37 5.37 -12.06 15.79
C PRO A 37 4.12 -11.67 15.00
N ILE A 38 4.32 -11.31 13.73
CA ILE A 38 3.20 -11.11 12.81
C ILE A 38 2.58 -12.49 12.64
N SER A 39 1.59 -12.78 13.48
CA SER A 39 0.67 -13.89 13.25
C SER A 39 0.01 -13.57 11.91
N HIS A 40 0.48 -14.22 10.86
CA HIS A 40 -0.22 -14.24 9.59
C HIS A 40 -1.45 -15.14 9.76
N ASP A 41 -2.42 -14.70 10.58
CA ASP A 41 -3.76 -15.24 10.49
C ASP A 41 -4.27 -14.89 9.10
N THR A 42 -4.23 -15.91 8.26
CA THR A 42 -4.53 -15.84 6.83
C THR A 42 -6.03 -15.86 6.59
N SER A 43 -6.86 -15.90 7.65
CA SER A 43 -8.31 -15.74 7.56
C SER A 43 -8.70 -14.26 7.67
N ARG A 44 -8.53 -13.54 6.56
CA ARG A 44 -9.02 -12.15 6.47
C ARG A 44 -10.53 -12.15 6.20
N LEU A 45 -11.29 -11.49 7.07
CA LEU A 45 -12.70 -11.20 6.85
C LEU A 45 -12.89 -10.39 5.57
N ALA A 46 -13.88 -10.74 4.76
CA ALA A 46 -14.16 -10.11 3.48
C ALA A 46 -15.27 -9.06 3.62
N TRP A 47 -15.03 -8.00 4.39
CA TRP A 47 -15.98 -6.90 4.63
C TRP A 47 -16.59 -6.33 3.33
N HIS A 48 -15.79 -6.16 2.28
CA HIS A 48 -16.25 -5.70 0.97
C HIS A 48 -17.25 -6.62 0.25
N ARG A 49 -17.47 -7.85 0.75
CA ARG A 49 -18.44 -8.82 0.21
C ARG A 49 -19.62 -9.05 1.15
N SER A 50 -19.68 -8.33 2.26
CA SER A 50 -20.79 -8.44 3.20
C SER A 50 -22.05 -7.87 2.57
N SER A 51 -23.15 -8.62 2.64
CA SER A 51 -24.48 -8.07 2.36
C SER A 51 -24.96 -7.21 3.54
N ASP A 52 -25.98 -6.40 3.31
CA ASP A 52 -26.62 -5.60 4.37
C ASP A 52 -27.12 -6.47 5.52
N ARG A 53 -27.60 -7.69 5.22
CA ARG A 53 -27.98 -8.66 6.24
C ARG A 53 -26.80 -9.07 7.13
N ASN A 54 -25.62 -9.30 6.55
CA ASN A 54 -24.42 -9.65 7.32
C ASN A 54 -23.99 -8.49 8.23
N ILE A 55 -24.06 -7.25 7.73
CA ILE A 55 -23.75 -6.05 8.50
C ILE A 55 -24.75 -5.85 9.64
N MET A 56 -26.04 -6.03 9.38
CA MET A 56 -27.08 -5.95 10.40
C MET A 56 -26.87 -7.00 11.51
N MET A 57 -26.61 -8.26 11.13
CA MET A 57 -26.34 -9.33 12.09
C MET A 57 -25.07 -9.04 12.91
N TYR A 58 -24.02 -8.53 12.27
CA TYR A 58 -22.79 -8.10 12.95
C TYR A 58 -23.10 -7.03 14.02
N GLN A 59 -23.83 -5.99 13.65
CA GLN A 59 -24.19 -4.89 14.57
C GLN A 59 -25.03 -5.39 15.75
N GLN A 60 -26.01 -6.25 15.49
CA GLN A 60 -26.84 -6.85 16.54
C GLN A 60 -26.00 -7.71 17.48
N GLU A 61 -25.09 -8.52 16.93
CA GLU A 61 -24.27 -9.41 17.74
C GLU A 61 -23.23 -8.66 18.58
N VAL A 62 -22.60 -7.63 18.02
CA VAL A 62 -21.71 -6.73 18.77
C VAL A 62 -22.49 -6.05 19.89
N LYS A 63 -23.67 -5.49 19.61
CA LYS A 63 -24.49 -4.83 20.64
C LYS A 63 -24.86 -5.80 21.75
N ARG A 64 -25.33 -7.01 21.38
CA ARG A 64 -25.74 -8.05 22.33
C ARG A 64 -24.57 -8.46 23.24
N ARG A 65 -23.38 -8.65 22.68
CA ARG A 65 -22.18 -9.07 23.43
C ARG A 65 -21.57 -7.95 24.26
N LEU A 66 -21.56 -6.71 23.77
CA LEU A 66 -21.05 -5.58 24.53
C LEU A 66 -21.88 -5.31 25.78
N CYS A 67 -23.19 -5.57 25.75
CA CYS A 67 -24.03 -5.50 26.96
C CYS A 67 -23.62 -6.50 28.05
N LEU A 68 -22.83 -7.53 27.72
CA LEU A 68 -22.34 -8.53 28.67
C LEU A 68 -20.92 -8.21 29.17
N VAL A 69 -20.28 -7.15 28.67
CA VAL A 69 -18.94 -6.77 29.10
C VAL A 69 -19.05 -5.80 30.27
N ASP A 70 -18.59 -6.24 31.44
CA ASP A 70 -18.59 -5.42 32.64
C ASP A 70 -17.58 -4.26 32.51
N VAL A 71 -18.04 -3.06 32.84
CA VAL A 71 -17.21 -1.85 32.87
C VAL A 71 -16.47 -1.80 34.21
N PRO A 72 -15.14 -1.59 34.23
CA PRO A 72 -14.38 -1.48 35.46
C PRO A 72 -14.66 -0.12 36.12
N VAL A 73 -15.75 -0.03 36.89
CA VAL A 73 -16.24 1.23 37.51
C VAL A 73 -15.18 1.88 38.40
N GLU A 74 -14.46 1.09 39.19
CA GLU A 74 -13.38 1.56 40.07
C GLU A 74 -12.27 2.30 39.31
N ALA A 75 -11.95 1.84 38.08
CA ALA A 75 -10.98 2.49 37.21
C ALA A 75 -11.52 3.79 36.60
N VAL A 76 -12.83 3.85 36.33
CA VAL A 76 -13.51 5.03 35.75
C VAL A 76 -13.66 6.15 36.78
N GLU A 77 -13.92 5.80 38.03
CA GLU A 77 -14.08 6.75 39.14
C GLU A 77 -12.75 7.20 39.75
N CYS A 78 -11.62 6.65 39.29
CA CYS A 78 -10.31 7.04 39.75
C CYS A 78 -9.97 8.46 39.26
N ASN A 79 -9.72 9.37 40.20
CA ASN A 79 -9.34 10.77 39.91
C ASN A 79 -7.85 10.95 39.57
N ASP A 80 -7.04 9.89 39.65
CA ASP A 80 -5.61 9.95 39.36
C ASP A 80 -5.31 9.38 37.96
N PHE A 81 -4.93 10.29 37.04
CA PHE A 81 -4.60 9.98 35.66
C PHE A 81 -3.34 9.12 35.49
N GLN A 82 -2.48 9.03 36.52
CA GLN A 82 -1.26 8.21 36.49
C GLN A 82 -1.38 6.96 37.38
N CYS A 83 -2.59 6.63 37.83
CA CYS A 83 -2.82 5.47 38.67
C CYS A 83 -2.50 4.17 37.94
N MET A 84 -1.43 3.50 38.36
CA MET A 84 -1.01 2.21 37.80
C MET A 84 -1.79 1.02 38.36
N GLN A 85 -2.57 1.21 39.43
CA GLN A 85 -3.34 0.13 40.06
C GLN A 85 -4.45 -0.39 39.15
N HIS A 86 -5.04 0.48 38.33
CA HIS A 86 -6.14 0.13 37.42
C HIS A 86 -5.70 -0.25 36.00
N ALA A 87 -4.41 -0.13 35.69
CA ALA A 87 -3.88 -0.39 34.34
C ALA A 87 -4.22 -1.81 33.84
N ALA A 88 -4.19 -2.81 34.73
CA ALA A 88 -4.55 -4.18 34.42
C ALA A 88 -6.05 -4.31 34.09
N ALA A 89 -6.94 -3.71 34.89
CA ALA A 89 -8.39 -3.75 34.70
C ALA A 89 -8.81 -3.06 33.39
N ILE A 90 -8.21 -1.92 33.06
CA ILE A 90 -8.45 -1.20 31.80
C ILE A 90 -7.99 -2.06 30.61
N SER A 91 -6.81 -2.66 30.71
CA SER A 91 -6.27 -3.54 29.66
C SER A 91 -7.16 -4.76 29.45
N GLU A 92 -7.66 -5.37 30.53
CA GLU A 92 -8.59 -6.50 30.46
C GLU A 92 -9.91 -6.10 29.80
N TYR A 93 -10.51 -4.98 30.20
CA TYR A 93 -11.72 -4.45 29.59
C TYR A 93 -11.53 -4.21 28.08
N TYR A 94 -10.44 -3.55 27.69
CA TYR A 94 -10.09 -3.34 26.29
C TYR A 94 -9.98 -4.65 25.52
N ASN A 95 -9.30 -5.65 26.09
CA ASN A 95 -9.15 -6.96 25.46
C ASN A 95 -10.50 -7.68 25.31
N LYS A 96 -11.41 -7.55 26.30
CA LYS A 96 -12.77 -8.09 26.22
C LYS A 96 -13.55 -7.44 25.07
N VAL A 97 -13.52 -6.11 24.97
CA VAL A 97 -14.17 -5.36 23.88
C VAL A 97 -13.61 -5.78 22.52
N MET A 98 -12.28 -5.86 22.39
CA MET A 98 -11.64 -6.29 21.14
C MET A 98 -12.00 -7.73 20.76
N ASN A 99 -12.06 -8.64 21.74
CA ASN A 99 -12.48 -10.01 21.52
C ASN A 99 -13.95 -10.09 21.06
N VAL A 100 -14.85 -9.31 21.67
CA VAL A 100 -16.25 -9.21 21.24
C VAL A 100 -16.35 -8.78 19.77
N ILE A 101 -15.63 -7.74 19.37
CA ILE A 101 -15.62 -7.25 17.99
C ILE A 101 -15.12 -8.34 17.03
N GLN A 102 -13.97 -8.96 17.35
CA GLN A 102 -13.35 -9.98 16.50
C GLN A 102 -14.22 -11.24 16.36
N THR A 103 -14.80 -11.73 17.46
CA THR A 103 -15.65 -12.92 17.44
C THR A 103 -16.96 -12.67 16.70
N SER A 104 -17.63 -11.55 16.97
CA SER A 104 -18.85 -11.16 16.26
C SER A 104 -18.61 -11.07 14.76
N ALA A 105 -17.47 -10.49 14.36
CA ALA A 105 -17.11 -10.37 12.96
C ALA A 105 -16.82 -11.74 12.33
N LYS A 106 -16.12 -12.66 13.02
CA LYS A 106 -15.86 -14.02 12.51
C LYS A 106 -17.13 -14.83 12.27
N GLU A 107 -18.17 -14.61 13.07
CA GLU A 107 -19.43 -15.36 12.97
C GLU A 107 -20.38 -14.81 11.90
N THR A 108 -20.36 -13.51 11.67
CA THR A 108 -21.35 -12.82 10.82
C THR A 108 -20.80 -12.38 9.46
N ILE A 109 -19.50 -12.13 9.36
CA ILE A 109 -18.86 -11.62 8.14
C ILE A 109 -18.23 -12.76 7.35
N PRO A 110 -18.45 -12.83 6.03
CA PRO A 110 -17.91 -13.90 5.21
C PRO A 110 -16.38 -13.90 5.23
N MET A 111 -15.80 -15.09 5.35
CA MET A 111 -14.35 -15.29 5.28
C MET A 111 -13.83 -15.22 3.84
N ARG A 112 -12.67 -14.60 3.65
CA ARG A 112 -11.94 -14.72 2.38
C ARG A 112 -11.37 -16.14 2.27
N LYS A 113 -11.78 -16.89 1.25
CA LYS A 113 -11.17 -18.18 0.94
C LYS A 113 -9.67 -17.98 0.65
N LYS A 114 -8.80 -18.76 1.30
CA LYS A 114 -7.38 -18.82 0.93
C LYS A 114 -7.31 -19.29 -0.52
N ARG A 115 -6.70 -18.49 -1.39
CA ARG A 115 -6.38 -18.96 -2.74
C ARG A 115 -5.19 -19.89 -2.59
N ASN A 116 -5.39 -21.20 -2.74
CA ASN A 116 -4.28 -22.13 -2.88
C ASN A 116 -3.45 -21.65 -4.08
N ARG A 117 -2.28 -21.07 -3.83
CA ARG A 117 -1.27 -20.90 -4.87
C ARG A 117 -0.87 -22.33 -5.25
N LYS A 118 -1.47 -22.88 -6.30
CA LYS A 118 -0.79 -23.93 -7.05
C LYS A 118 0.57 -23.32 -7.40
N GLN A 119 1.66 -23.91 -6.91
CA GLN A 119 2.99 -23.60 -7.38
C GLN A 119 2.98 -23.94 -8.87
N GLY A 120 2.72 -22.92 -9.70
CA GLY A 120 2.92 -23.04 -11.14
C GLY A 120 4.40 -23.26 -11.33
N GLY A 121 4.75 -24.39 -11.93
CA GLY A 121 6.12 -24.75 -12.24
C GLY A 121 6.82 -23.59 -12.91
N MET A 122 8.03 -23.31 -12.44
CA MET A 122 9.01 -22.49 -13.13
C MET A 122 9.34 -23.20 -14.46
N SER A 123 8.57 -22.94 -15.52
CA SER A 123 9.04 -23.24 -16.86
C SER A 123 10.07 -22.17 -17.20
N THR A 124 11.32 -22.59 -17.25
CA THR A 124 12.46 -21.94 -17.90
C THR A 124 12.00 -21.17 -19.14
N TRP A 125 11.87 -19.85 -19.01
CA TRP A 125 11.76 -18.97 -20.16
C TRP A 125 13.17 -18.88 -20.75
N ASN A 126 13.40 -19.62 -21.83
CA ASN A 126 14.57 -19.44 -22.67
C ASN A 126 14.56 -17.99 -23.18
N LEU A 127 15.46 -17.17 -22.63
CA LEU A 127 15.84 -15.88 -23.19
C LEU A 127 16.53 -16.13 -24.53
N SER A 128 15.75 -16.20 -25.61
CA SER A 128 16.27 -15.95 -26.95
C SER A 128 16.08 -14.47 -27.26
N GLU A 129 17.20 -13.79 -27.48
CA GLU A 129 17.37 -12.34 -27.65
C GLU A 129 16.83 -11.82 -28.99
N ARG A 130 15.57 -12.12 -29.33
CA ARG A 130 15.03 -11.75 -30.66
C ARG A 130 13.66 -11.10 -30.70
N ASN A 131 13.14 -10.59 -29.59
CA ASN A 131 11.89 -9.81 -29.57
C ASN A 131 11.99 -8.61 -28.61
N LEU A 132 12.83 -7.63 -28.93
CA LEU A 132 12.72 -6.28 -28.38
C LEU A 132 11.57 -5.57 -29.14
N CYS A 133 10.56 -5.12 -28.41
CA CYS A 133 9.44 -4.28 -28.87
C CYS A 133 8.25 -4.97 -29.59
N SER A 134 7.62 -5.93 -28.93
CA SER A 134 6.17 -6.13 -29.11
C SER A 134 5.58 -6.89 -27.91
N GLY A 135 5.05 -6.14 -26.95
CA GLY A 135 4.36 -6.69 -25.79
C GLY A 135 4.88 -6.13 -24.48
N ILE A 136 4.45 -4.92 -24.14
CA ILE A 136 4.33 -4.53 -22.74
C ILE A 136 2.87 -4.75 -22.37
N PRO A 137 2.51 -5.87 -21.70
CA PRO A 137 1.27 -5.91 -20.94
C PRO A 137 1.41 -4.89 -19.81
N CYS A 138 0.52 -3.91 -19.77
CA CYS A 138 0.27 -3.18 -18.52
C CYS A 138 -0.14 -4.20 -17.44
N GLY A 139 0.71 -4.35 -16.42
CA GLY A 139 0.53 -5.23 -15.26
C GLY A 139 1.72 -6.19 -15.18
N SER A 140 2.55 -6.21 -14.14
CA SER A 140 2.24 -5.96 -12.74
C SER A 140 3.52 -6.01 -11.89
N ASN A 141 3.79 -4.96 -11.12
CA ASN A 141 4.38 -5.06 -9.79
C ASN A 141 3.43 -4.33 -8.85
N ALA A 142 2.63 -5.12 -8.13
CA ALA A 142 1.52 -4.66 -7.30
C ALA A 142 2.00 -4.23 -5.91
N ALA A 143 2.86 -3.21 -5.84
CA ALA A 143 3.27 -2.60 -4.57
C ALA A 143 2.98 -1.10 -4.46
N ASP A 144 3.01 -0.32 -5.54
CA ASP A 144 3.09 1.16 -5.40
C ASP A 144 1.97 1.96 -6.09
N LEU A 145 0.75 1.42 -6.16
CA LEU A 145 -0.40 2.21 -6.66
C LEU A 145 -1.34 2.55 -5.51
N ALA A 146 -0.95 3.59 -4.76
CA ALA A 146 -1.92 4.48 -4.14
C ALA A 146 -2.81 5.00 -5.28
N ARG A 147 -4.06 4.52 -5.30
CA ARG A 147 -5.04 4.80 -6.35
C ARG A 147 -5.78 6.13 -6.16
N ASP A 148 -5.20 7.00 -5.35
CA ASP A 148 -5.70 8.33 -5.06
C ASP A 148 -4.55 9.33 -5.18
N GLY A 149 -4.80 10.42 -5.90
CA GLY A 149 -3.95 11.60 -5.87
C GLY A 149 -3.73 12.23 -7.23
N CYS A 150 -3.69 13.57 -7.22
CA CYS A 150 -3.48 14.48 -8.34
C CYS A 150 -2.32 14.12 -9.32
N ILE A 151 -1.44 13.19 -8.93
CA ILE A 151 -0.33 12.67 -9.73
C ILE A 151 -0.82 11.90 -10.98
N ASP A 152 -1.92 11.16 -10.90
CA ASP A 152 -2.46 10.42 -12.06
C ASP A 152 -3.07 11.37 -13.11
N TYR A 153 -3.66 12.49 -12.67
CA TYR A 153 -4.23 13.52 -13.54
C TYR A 153 -3.16 14.18 -14.43
N GLU A 154 -1.94 14.38 -13.91
CA GLU A 154 -0.84 14.97 -14.70
C GLU A 154 -0.13 13.95 -15.60
N ARG A 155 -0.06 12.68 -15.19
CA ARG A 155 0.69 11.64 -15.92
C ARG A 155 -0.03 11.15 -17.17
N LEU A 156 -1.36 11.03 -17.14
CA LEU A 156 -2.14 10.46 -18.26
C LEU A 156 -2.07 11.30 -19.54
N PRO A 157 -2.22 12.64 -19.52
CA PRO A 157 -2.14 13.47 -20.73
C PRO A 157 -0.71 13.53 -21.31
N ARG A 158 0.31 13.56 -20.43
CA ARG A 158 1.72 13.60 -20.84
C ARG A 158 2.19 12.28 -21.43
N ALA A 159 1.72 11.15 -20.89
CA ALA A 159 2.02 9.82 -21.44
C ALA A 159 1.46 9.64 -22.87
N ALA A 160 0.26 10.16 -23.14
CA ALA A 160 -0.33 10.14 -24.48
C ALA A 160 0.48 11.00 -25.48
N SER A 161 0.88 12.19 -25.06
CA SER A 161 1.73 13.09 -25.86
C SER A 161 3.11 12.50 -26.14
N TYR A 162 3.76 11.92 -25.14
CA TYR A 162 5.04 11.21 -25.28
C TYR A 162 4.93 10.04 -26.26
N LYS A 163 3.91 9.19 -26.13
CA LYS A 163 3.67 8.08 -27.07
C LYS A 163 3.40 8.56 -28.49
N ARG A 164 2.86 9.77 -28.66
CA ARG A 164 2.62 10.37 -29.99
C ARG A 164 3.92 10.88 -30.59
N ALA A 165 4.75 11.56 -29.79
CA ALA A 165 6.07 12.03 -30.20
C ALA A 165 6.99 10.85 -30.57
N VAL A 166 7.06 9.80 -29.74
CA VAL A 166 7.84 8.59 -30.03
C VAL A 166 7.38 7.93 -31.34
N ARG A 167 6.07 7.76 -31.53
CA ARG A 167 5.53 7.20 -32.79
C ARG A 167 5.77 8.10 -34.00
N TRP A 168 5.88 9.42 -33.81
CA TRP A 168 6.22 10.33 -34.89
C TRP A 168 7.71 10.20 -35.25
N VAL A 169 8.60 10.17 -34.26
CA VAL A 169 10.05 10.00 -34.47
C VAL A 169 10.34 8.68 -35.17
N LEU A 170 9.76 7.56 -34.69
CA LEU A 170 9.92 6.25 -35.31
C LEU A 170 9.45 6.22 -36.78
N ARG A 171 8.38 6.95 -37.11
CA ARG A 171 7.85 7.03 -38.49
C ARG A 171 8.62 7.98 -39.40
N ASN A 172 9.44 8.87 -38.85
CA ASN A 172 10.22 9.85 -39.61
C ASN A 172 11.73 9.65 -39.39
N GLN A 173 12.16 8.45 -39.00
CA GLN A 173 13.56 8.14 -38.74
C GLN A 173 14.47 8.46 -39.93
N ASP A 174 14.04 8.11 -41.14
CA ASP A 174 14.84 8.34 -42.35
C ASP A 174 15.01 9.83 -42.67
N LYS A 175 13.96 10.63 -42.45
CA LYS A 175 14.02 12.10 -42.62
C LYS A 175 14.95 12.73 -41.58
N LEU A 176 14.85 12.31 -40.33
CA LEU A 176 15.70 12.80 -39.24
C LEU A 176 17.17 12.36 -39.42
N ALA A 177 17.41 11.17 -39.98
CA ALA A 177 18.75 10.69 -40.32
C ALA A 177 19.35 11.49 -41.48
N ALA A 178 18.56 11.81 -42.51
CA ALA A 178 18.97 12.66 -43.62
C ALA A 178 19.29 14.10 -43.17
N GLU A 179 18.46 14.71 -42.32
CA GLU A 179 18.75 16.04 -41.74
C GLU A 179 20.02 16.06 -40.88
N ARG A 180 20.26 15.02 -40.08
CA ARG A 180 21.49 14.88 -39.29
C ARG A 180 22.73 14.68 -40.16
N ALA A 181 22.59 14.03 -41.31
CA ALA A 181 23.69 13.87 -42.27
C ALA A 181 23.99 15.20 -42.99
N TRP A 182 22.95 15.98 -43.30
CA TRP A 182 23.09 17.31 -43.91
C TRP A 182 23.73 18.36 -42.98
N GLN A 183 23.53 18.27 -41.67
CA GLN A 183 24.16 19.18 -40.69
C GLN A 183 25.63 18.85 -40.38
N LYS A 184 26.18 17.76 -40.92
CA LYS A 184 27.57 17.33 -40.72
C LYS A 184 28.49 17.61 -41.92
N ASN A 185 27.94 18.20 -42.99
CA ASN A 185 28.69 18.79 -44.11
C ASN A 185 28.66 20.31 -43.99
#